data_AF-A0A080ZGP6-F1
#
_entry.id   AF-A0A080ZGP6-F1
#
_cell.length_a   1.000
_cell.length_b   1.000
_cell.length_c   1.000
_cell.angle_alpha   90.00
_cell.angle_beta   90.00
_cell.angle_gamma   90.00
#
_symmetry.space_group_name_H-M   'P 1'
#
loop_
_entity.id
_entity.type
_entity.pdbx_description
1 polymer ?
#
loop_
_entity_poly.entity_id
_entity_poly.type
_entity_poly.pdbx_seq_one_letter_code
_entity_poly.pdbx_strand_id
1 'polypeptide(L)'
;MLNLMRHWWNQSIHQHKAMISDSQVKLQNRLRRKLFAGVVRKIHVHALKCCLSQLQTISRSLCTGVYSKTTGLPCFHKLLEIEEANGTLTPQDFHAHWWTTYQDAPRAPAPIILEPETIASRRQERRRSKKARKQGAG
;
A
#
# COMPACT_ATOMS: atom_id res chain seq x y z
N MET A 1 -13.82 -22.70 12.15
CA MET A 1 -13.73 -22.25 10.74
C MET A 1 -12.51 -21.35 10.44
N LEU A 2 -11.40 -21.39 11.21
CA LEU A 2 -10.19 -20.59 10.94
C LEU A 2 -9.04 -21.38 10.27
N ASN A 3 -9.16 -22.72 10.19
CA ASN A 3 -8.09 -23.58 9.68
C ASN A 3 -8.06 -23.70 8.14
N LEU A 4 -9.19 -23.48 7.47
CA LEU A 4 -9.28 -23.62 6.01
C LEU A 4 -8.48 -22.54 5.27
N MET A 5 -8.53 -21.28 5.73
CA MET A 5 -7.77 -20.18 5.13
C MET A 5 -6.26 -20.29 5.37
N ARG A 6 -5.82 -20.84 6.52
CA ARG A 6 -4.39 -21.00 6.82
C ARG A 6 -3.76 -22.07 5.93
N HIS A 7 -4.47 -23.15 5.63
CA HIS A 7 -4.03 -24.18 4.69
C HIS A 7 -3.95 -23.64 3.26
N TRP A 8 -4.98 -22.90 2.80
CA TRP A 8 -5.00 -22.32 1.46
C TRP A 8 -3.89 -21.26 1.26
N TRP A 9 -3.64 -20.43 2.27
CA TRP A 9 -2.52 -19.48 2.28
C TRP A 9 -1.16 -20.18 2.23
N ASN A 10 -0.94 -21.22 3.03
CA ASN A 10 0.32 -21.97 3.01
C ASN A 10 0.53 -22.74 1.70
N GLN A 11 -0.53 -23.34 1.15
CA GLN A 11 -0.51 -24.01 -0.15
C GLN A 11 -0.19 -23.03 -1.27
N SER A 12 -0.85 -21.85 -1.25
CA SER A 12 -0.62 -20.77 -2.19
C SER A 12 0.81 -20.21 -2.09
N ILE A 13 1.32 -19.98 -0.87
CA ILE A 13 2.71 -19.52 -0.65
C ILE A 13 3.73 -20.56 -1.12
N HIS A 14 3.49 -21.85 -0.93
CA HIS A 14 4.39 -22.90 -1.41
C HIS A 14 4.38 -23.04 -2.93
N GLN A 15 3.20 -23.03 -3.56
CA GLN A 15 3.08 -23.00 -5.02
C GLN A 15 3.72 -21.72 -5.60
N HIS A 16 3.53 -20.59 -4.92
CA HIS A 16 4.13 -19.32 -5.27
C HIS A 16 5.67 -19.38 -5.13
N LYS A 17 6.25 -19.98 -4.08
CA LYS A 17 7.71 -20.13 -3.93
C LYS A 17 8.35 -20.96 -5.06
N ALA A 18 7.71 -22.05 -5.47
CA ALA A 18 8.21 -22.89 -6.56
C ALA A 18 8.10 -22.19 -7.93
N MET A 19 6.97 -21.53 -8.20
CA MET A 19 6.79 -20.73 -9.42
C MET A 19 7.63 -19.44 -9.42
N ILE A 20 7.98 -18.90 -8.24
CA ILE A 20 8.89 -17.76 -8.09
C ILE A 20 10.24 -18.10 -8.70
N SER A 21 10.86 -19.25 -8.42
CA SER A 21 12.22 -19.57 -8.92
C SER A 21 12.34 -19.44 -10.46
N ASP A 22 11.52 -20.17 -11.21
CA ASP A 22 11.58 -20.17 -12.68
C ASP A 22 11.05 -18.87 -13.31
N SER A 23 10.00 -18.27 -12.71
CA SER A 23 9.49 -16.99 -13.17
C SER A 23 10.40 -15.82 -12.80
N GLN A 24 11.21 -15.92 -11.75
CA GLN A 24 12.13 -14.87 -11.28
C GLN A 24 13.32 -14.73 -12.22
N VAL A 25 13.81 -15.80 -12.86
CA VAL A 25 14.85 -15.70 -13.91
C VAL A 25 14.31 -14.97 -15.15
N LYS A 26 13.10 -15.30 -15.62
CA LYS A 26 12.45 -14.62 -16.75
C LYS A 26 12.00 -13.19 -16.42
N LEU A 27 11.52 -12.98 -15.21
CA LEU A 27 11.07 -11.68 -14.71
C LEU A 27 12.25 -10.76 -14.43
N GLN A 28 13.36 -11.23 -13.89
CA GLN A 28 14.57 -10.43 -13.74
C GLN A 28 15.04 -9.90 -15.11
N ASN A 29 14.89 -10.69 -16.18
CA ASN A 29 15.17 -10.21 -17.54
C ASN A 29 14.16 -9.14 -18.03
N ARG A 30 12.87 -9.22 -17.67
CA ARG A 30 11.87 -8.18 -18.01
C ARG A 30 11.90 -6.96 -17.09
N LEU A 31 12.36 -7.11 -15.85
CA LEU A 31 12.58 -6.05 -14.87
C LEU A 31 13.95 -5.37 -15.02
N ARG A 32 14.79 -5.82 -15.97
CA ARG A 32 16.00 -5.09 -16.39
C ARG A 32 15.70 -3.78 -17.12
N ARG A 33 14.43 -3.42 -17.34
CA ARG A 33 14.05 -2.07 -17.78
C ARG A 33 14.56 -1.05 -16.75
N LYS A 34 15.16 0.04 -17.22
CA LYS A 34 15.68 1.13 -16.36
C LYS A 34 14.65 1.55 -15.30
N LEU A 35 13.37 1.58 -15.68
CA LEU A 35 12.23 1.86 -14.81
C LEU A 35 12.25 1.11 -13.47
N PHE A 36 12.66 -0.16 -13.40
CA PHE A 36 12.60 -0.95 -12.16
C PHE A 36 13.94 -1.03 -11.42
N ALA A 37 15.01 -0.43 -11.94
CA ALA A 37 16.36 -0.59 -11.40
C ALA A 37 16.46 -0.22 -9.90
N GLY A 38 15.72 0.80 -9.45
CA GLY A 38 15.72 1.27 -8.06
C GLY A 38 14.92 0.42 -7.06
N VAL A 39 14.06 -0.49 -7.54
CA VAL A 39 13.10 -1.26 -6.72
C VAL A 39 13.30 -2.77 -6.76
N VAL A 40 14.08 -3.27 -7.71
CA VAL A 40 14.48 -4.69 -7.77
C VAL A 40 15.16 -5.09 -6.45
N ARG A 41 14.79 -6.25 -5.91
CA ARG A 41 15.23 -6.79 -4.60
C ARG A 41 14.75 -6.03 -3.35
N LYS A 42 14.07 -4.88 -3.48
CA LYS A 42 13.46 -4.15 -2.36
C LYS A 42 11.94 -4.32 -2.29
N ILE A 43 11.32 -4.49 -3.44
CA ILE A 43 9.87 -4.63 -3.60
C ILE A 43 9.53 -6.05 -4.05
N HIS A 44 8.44 -6.59 -3.52
CA HIS A 44 7.98 -7.94 -3.78
C HIS A 44 7.74 -8.15 -5.28
N VAL A 45 8.23 -9.27 -5.78
CA VAL A 45 8.20 -9.63 -7.22
C VAL A 45 6.78 -9.54 -7.81
N HIS A 46 5.75 -9.89 -7.04
CA HIS A 46 4.36 -9.78 -7.49
C HIS A 46 3.94 -8.34 -7.82
N ALA A 47 4.31 -7.37 -6.98
CA ALA A 47 4.01 -5.96 -7.23
C ALA A 47 4.64 -5.46 -8.54
N LEU A 48 5.89 -5.87 -8.80
CA LEU A 48 6.60 -5.53 -10.02
C LEU A 48 5.97 -6.19 -11.27
N LYS A 49 5.46 -7.42 -11.15
CA LYS A 49 4.66 -8.08 -12.20
C LYS A 49 3.38 -7.32 -12.51
N CYS A 50 2.67 -6.85 -11.49
CA CYS A 50 1.45 -6.05 -11.68
C CYS A 50 1.77 -4.74 -12.43
N CYS A 51 2.84 -4.04 -12.07
CA CYS A 51 3.26 -2.82 -12.78
C CYS A 51 3.59 -3.08 -14.26
N LEU A 52 4.32 -4.17 -14.55
CA LEU A 52 4.58 -4.59 -15.93
C LEU A 52 3.30 -4.89 -16.71
N SER A 53 2.35 -5.60 -16.08
CA SER A 53 1.06 -5.89 -16.70
C SER A 53 0.26 -4.62 -17.01
N GLN A 54 0.33 -3.60 -16.13
CA GLN A 54 -0.32 -2.32 -16.36
C GLN A 54 0.26 -1.59 -17.57
N LEU A 55 1.58 -1.58 -17.73
CA LEU A 55 2.24 -0.96 -18.88
C LEU A 55 1.93 -1.67 -20.21
N GLN A 56 1.67 -2.98 -20.17
CA GLN A 56 1.30 -3.78 -21.34
C GLN A 56 -0.19 -3.66 -21.68
N THR A 57 -1.02 -3.10 -20.79
CA THR A 57 -2.46 -2.97 -21.02
C THR A 57 -2.73 -1.82 -21.99
N ILE A 58 -3.39 -2.13 -23.12
CA ILE A 58 -3.63 -1.19 -24.23
C ILE A 58 -4.62 -0.07 -23.85
N SER A 59 -5.49 -0.28 -22.84
CA SER A 59 -6.48 0.71 -22.41
C SER A 59 -5.88 1.78 -21.49
N ARG A 60 -5.18 2.74 -22.11
CA ARG A 60 -4.51 3.86 -21.43
C ARG A 60 -5.45 4.86 -20.73
N SER A 61 -6.77 4.78 -20.94
CA SER A 61 -7.70 5.89 -20.73
C SER A 61 -8.58 5.84 -19.48
N LEU A 62 -8.48 4.83 -18.61
CA LEU A 62 -9.41 4.66 -17.46
C LEU A 62 -8.74 4.64 -16.08
N CYS A 63 -7.53 5.20 -15.94
CA CYS A 63 -6.87 5.22 -14.65
C CYS A 63 -7.41 6.35 -13.76
N THR A 64 -8.32 6.03 -12.83
CA THR A 64 -8.90 7.01 -11.90
C THR A 64 -8.03 7.28 -10.65
N GLY A 65 -6.81 6.72 -10.58
CA GLY A 65 -5.96 6.76 -9.40
C GLY A 65 -6.44 5.88 -8.23
N VAL A 66 -7.66 5.36 -8.28
CA VAL A 66 -8.24 4.43 -7.29
C VAL A 66 -7.37 3.17 -7.13
N TYR A 67 -6.79 2.69 -8.24
CA TYR A 67 -5.89 1.53 -8.21
C TYR A 67 -4.76 1.68 -7.20
N SER A 68 -4.17 2.87 -7.09
CA SER A 68 -3.07 3.09 -6.13
C SER A 68 -3.55 3.06 -4.69
N LYS A 69 -4.74 3.60 -4.43
CA LYS A 69 -5.35 3.59 -3.08
C LYS A 69 -5.76 2.18 -2.64
N THR A 70 -6.29 1.36 -3.55
CA THR A 70 -6.78 0.03 -3.21
C THR A 70 -5.68 -1.03 -3.15
N THR A 71 -4.70 -0.95 -4.06
CA THR A 71 -3.64 -1.96 -4.17
C THR A 71 -2.33 -1.52 -3.53
N GLY A 72 -2.13 -0.23 -3.25
CA GLY A 72 -0.85 0.29 -2.76
C GLY A 72 0.28 0.26 -3.79
N LEU A 73 -0.05 0.10 -5.08
CA LEU A 73 0.88 0.09 -6.21
C LEU A 73 0.87 1.45 -6.94
N PRO A 74 1.94 1.81 -7.65
CA PRO A 74 1.89 2.95 -8.57
C PRO A 74 0.79 2.71 -9.62
N CYS A 75 0.01 3.73 -9.89
CA CYS A 75 -1.01 3.66 -10.93
C CYS A 75 -0.39 3.81 -12.32
N PHE A 76 -1.15 3.45 -13.36
CA PHE A 76 -0.69 3.54 -14.74
C PHE A 76 -0.16 4.94 -15.12
N HIS A 77 -0.83 6.02 -14.72
CA HIS A 77 -0.36 7.39 -14.98
C HIS A 77 1.04 7.65 -14.43
N LYS A 78 1.30 7.23 -13.19
CA LYS A 78 2.60 7.41 -12.54
C LYS A 78 3.69 6.58 -13.21
N LEU A 79 3.35 5.36 -13.64
CA LEU A 79 4.28 4.50 -14.38
C LEU A 79 4.67 5.12 -15.74
N LEU A 80 3.71 5.71 -16.44
CA LEU A 80 3.92 6.36 -17.74
C LEU A 80 4.75 7.64 -17.61
N GLU A 81 4.41 8.48 -16.64
CA GLU A 81 5.16 9.72 -16.34
C GLU A 81 6.64 9.44 -16.10
N ILE A 82 6.94 8.42 -15.29
CA ILE A 82 8.32 8.03 -15.00
C ILE A 82 8.99 7.39 -16.22
N GLU A 83 8.25 6.61 -17.03
CA GLU A 83 8.77 6.00 -18.25
C GLU A 83 9.11 7.04 -19.32
N GLU A 84 8.24 8.04 -19.54
CA GLU A 84 8.45 9.16 -20.46
C GLU A 84 9.61 10.07 -20.00
N ALA A 85 9.73 10.29 -18.69
CA ALA A 85 10.84 11.01 -18.10
C ALA A 85 12.17 10.22 -18.11
N ASN A 86 12.20 8.98 -18.65
CA ASN A 86 13.33 8.05 -18.57
C ASN A 86 13.85 7.83 -17.13
N GLY A 87 12.96 7.95 -16.15
CA GLY A 87 13.25 7.84 -14.74
C GLY A 87 13.25 6.40 -14.24
N THR A 88 13.39 6.26 -12.92
CA THR A 88 13.35 4.98 -12.22
C THR A 88 12.36 5.05 -11.07
N LEU A 89 11.59 3.98 -10.88
CA LEU A 89 10.73 3.83 -9.72
C LEU A 89 11.57 3.80 -8.44
N THR A 90 11.01 4.40 -7.41
CA THR A 90 11.55 4.43 -6.06
C THR A 90 10.74 3.51 -5.15
N PRO A 91 11.33 2.92 -4.11
CA PRO A 91 10.59 2.10 -3.15
C PRO A 91 9.42 2.84 -2.48
N GLN A 92 9.49 4.17 -2.38
CA GLN A 92 8.45 5.04 -1.83
C GLN A 92 7.20 5.11 -2.72
N ASP A 93 7.30 4.71 -3.99
CA ASP A 93 6.15 4.61 -4.89
C ASP A 93 5.24 3.41 -4.54
N PHE A 94 5.68 2.56 -3.63
CA PHE A 94 5.00 1.35 -3.20
C PHE A 94 4.61 1.44 -1.72
N HIS A 95 3.41 0.97 -1.41
CA HIS A 95 2.98 0.83 -0.02
C HIS A 95 3.90 -0.13 0.76
N ALA A 96 4.08 0.13 2.05
CA ALA A 96 4.94 -0.64 2.96
C ALA A 96 4.71 -2.16 2.94
N HIS A 97 3.50 -2.62 2.60
CA HIS A 97 3.16 -4.05 2.58
C HIS A 97 3.76 -4.80 1.38
N TRP A 98 4.25 -4.06 0.37
CA TRP A 98 4.95 -4.62 -0.79
C TRP A 98 6.46 -4.72 -0.61
N TRP A 99 7.02 -4.21 0.48
CA TRP A 99 8.45 -4.30 0.74
C TRP A 99 8.84 -5.74 1.07
N THR A 100 9.94 -6.23 0.51
CA THR A 100 10.43 -7.59 0.80
C THR A 100 10.92 -7.72 2.23
N THR A 101 11.44 -6.63 2.79
CA THR A 101 11.93 -6.55 4.16
C THR A 101 11.10 -5.52 4.91
N TYR A 102 10.32 -5.96 5.89
CA TYR A 102 9.46 -5.08 6.69
C TYR A 102 10.25 -4.04 7.50
N GLN A 103 11.51 -4.34 7.86
CA GLN A 103 12.38 -3.44 8.61
C GLN A 103 12.82 -2.22 7.80
N ASP A 104 12.94 -2.37 6.47
CA ASP A 104 13.39 -1.31 5.57
C ASP A 104 12.22 -0.43 5.11
N ALA A 105 10.97 -0.88 5.31
CA ALA A 105 9.78 -0.15 4.90
C ALA A 105 9.59 1.14 5.72
N PRO A 106 9.08 2.22 5.11
CA PRO A 106 8.70 3.43 5.84
C PRO A 106 7.71 3.03 6.94
N ARG A 107 8.10 3.22 8.20
CA ARG A 107 7.16 3.03 9.31
C ARG A 107 6.07 4.08 9.18
N ALA A 108 4.83 3.62 9.07
CA ALA A 108 3.70 4.50 9.30
C ALA A 108 3.89 5.15 10.69
N PRO A 109 3.63 6.45 10.84
CA PRO A 109 3.63 7.06 12.16
C PRO A 109 2.71 6.27 13.07
N ALA A 110 3.13 6.05 14.31
CA ALA A 110 2.32 5.32 15.28
C ALA A 110 0.92 5.96 15.29
N PRO A 111 -0.16 5.17 15.21
CA PRO A 111 -1.50 5.73 15.26
C PRO A 111 -1.60 6.55 16.55
N ILE A 112 -2.04 7.80 16.43
CA ILE A 112 -2.38 8.61 17.60
C ILE A 112 -3.57 7.91 18.24
N ILE A 113 -3.31 7.18 19.32
CA ILE A 113 -4.35 6.54 20.12
C ILE A 113 -5.04 7.69 20.86
N LEU A 114 -6.13 8.19 20.30
CA LEU A 114 -7.03 9.07 21.02
C LEU A 114 -7.65 8.24 22.13
N GLU A 115 -7.41 8.60 23.38
CA GLU A 115 -8.09 7.97 24.50
C GLU A 115 -9.60 8.11 24.29
N PRO A 116 -10.38 7.02 24.41
CA PRO A 116 -11.81 7.09 24.22
C PRO A 116 -12.41 8.06 25.24
N GLU A 117 -13.16 9.05 24.76
CA GLU A 117 -13.86 9.99 25.62
C GLU A 117 -14.83 9.21 26.53
N THR A 118 -14.61 9.29 27.84
CA THR A 118 -15.48 8.59 28.79
C THR A 118 -16.89 9.21 28.83
N ILE A 119 -17.89 8.38 29.13
CA ILE A 119 -19.27 8.88 29.32
C ILE A 119 -19.33 9.94 30.44
N ALA A 120 -18.47 9.80 31.46
CA ALA A 120 -18.37 10.74 32.57
C ALA A 120 -17.86 12.12 32.11
N SER A 121 -16.75 12.17 31.35
CA SER A 121 -16.18 13.43 30.84
C SER A 121 -17.18 14.15 29.93
N ARG A 122 -17.81 13.41 29.01
CA ARG A 122 -18.86 13.96 28.12
C ARG A 122 -20.03 14.57 28.91
N ARG A 123 -20.48 13.91 29.99
CA ARG A 123 -21.57 14.42 30.84
C ARG A 123 -21.14 15.66 31.63
N GLN A 124 -19.91 15.69 32.13
CA GLN A 124 -19.37 16.84 32.85
C GLN A 124 -19.24 18.06 31.94
N GLU A 125 -18.75 17.87 30.71
CA GLU A 125 -18.64 18.93 29.72
C GLU A 125 -20.00 19.53 29.38
N ARG A 126 -21.01 18.69 29.10
CA ARG A 126 -22.40 19.14 28.89
C ARG A 126 -22.94 19.96 30.06
N ARG A 127 -22.60 19.60 31.31
CA ARG A 127 -23.00 20.37 32.50
C ARG A 127 -22.30 21.72 32.54
N ARG A 128 -20.99 21.77 32.24
CA ARG A 128 -20.20 23.02 32.16
C ARG A 128 -20.75 23.96 31.09
N SER A 129 -21.00 23.47 29.87
CA SER A 129 -21.54 24.30 28.78
C SER A 129 -22.94 24.86 29.11
N LYS A 130 -23.80 24.06 29.78
CA LYS A 130 -25.11 24.55 30.25
C LYS A 130 -24.97 25.65 31.31
N LYS A 131 -24.02 25.52 32.25
CA LYS A 131 -23.76 26.54 33.27
C LYS A 131 -23.23 27.83 32.64
N ALA A 132 -22.28 27.73 31.70
CA ALA A 132 -21.74 28.87 30.97
C ALA A 132 -22.83 29.61 30.17
N ARG A 133 -23.72 28.90 29.46
CA ARG A 133 -24.85 29.52 28.73
C ARG A 133 -25.83 30.25 29.66
N LYS A 134 -26.03 29.77 30.89
CA LYS A 134 -26.87 30.47 31.88
C LYS A 134 -26.19 31.72 32.46
N GLN A 135 -24.86 31.72 32.57
CA GLN A 135 -24.10 32.84 33.13
C GLN A 135 -23.86 33.97 32.13
N GLY A 136 -23.83 33.69 30.82
CA GLY A 136 -23.71 34.71 29.77
C GLY A 136 -25.04 35.29 29.27
N ALA A 137 -26.17 34.96 29.91
CA ALA A 137 -27.52 35.42 29.53
C ALA A 137 -28.15 36.35 30.60
N GLY A 138 -27.34 36.89 31.51
CA GLY A 138 -27.70 37.94 32.46
C GLY A 138 -26.72 39.10 32.32
#